data_AF-A0A1G0DLV4-F1
#
_entry.id   AF-A0A1G0DLV4-F1
#
_cell.length_a   1.000
_cell.length_b   1.000
_cell.length_c   1.000
_cell.angle_alpha   90.00
_cell.angle_beta   90.00
_cell.angle_gamma   90.00
#
_symmetry.space_group_name_H-M   'P 1'
#
loop_
_entity.id
_entity.type
_entity.pdbx_description
1 polymer ?
#
loop_
_entity_poly.entity_id
_entity_poly.type
_entity_poly.pdbx_seq_one_letter_code
_entity_poly.pdbx_strand_id
1 'polypeptide(L)'
;MSKSLVERIRAARQTNVKVSGSITLVCRRPTDLEMLDIRSNPKTPGYMITQFIDGWQGVTELHLFSGGTADEVPFDHEIYDEWIADHPEFWDAIVEAVVDGYKAHKASLEESAKNSPPGSKV
;
A
#
# COMPACT_ATOMS: atom_id res chain seq x y z
N MET A 1 5.94 -23.62 -3.50
CA MET A 1 6.77 -22.69 -4.30
C MET A 1 7.35 -21.64 -3.36
N SER A 2 8.67 -21.55 -3.21
CA SER A 2 9.29 -20.47 -2.43
C SER A 2 9.07 -19.15 -3.17
N LYS A 3 8.50 -18.14 -2.51
CA LYS A 3 8.41 -16.78 -3.06
C LYS A 3 9.79 -16.34 -3.53
N SER A 4 9.85 -15.78 -4.73
CA SER A 4 11.06 -15.18 -5.28
C SER A 4 11.60 -14.12 -4.32
N LEU A 5 12.91 -13.87 -4.35
CA LEU A 5 13.52 -12.83 -3.51
C LEU A 5 12.87 -11.46 -3.76
N VAL A 6 12.46 -11.19 -5.01
CA VAL A 6 11.76 -9.96 -5.39
C VAL A 6 10.42 -9.83 -4.69
N GLU A 7 9.61 -10.89 -4.64
CA GLU A 7 8.33 -10.88 -3.93
C GLU A 7 8.52 -10.68 -2.43
N ARG A 8 9.58 -11.26 -1.84
CA ARG A 8 9.91 -11.03 -0.43
C ARG A 8 10.29 -9.58 -0.15
N ILE A 9 11.05 -8.95 -1.05
CA ILE A 9 11.42 -7.52 -0.95
C ILE A 9 10.19 -6.62 -1.10
N ARG A 10 9.22 -6.99 -1.94
CA ARG A 10 7.93 -6.29 -2.06
C ARG A 10 7.08 -6.47 -0.81
N ALA A 11 6.91 -7.72 -0.35
CA ALA A 11 6.14 -8.03 0.85
C ALA A 11 6.68 -7.34 2.11
N ALA A 12 7.99 -7.14 2.23
CA ALA A 12 8.60 -6.39 3.33
C ALA A 12 8.21 -4.89 3.37
N ARG A 13 7.57 -4.38 2.31
CA ARG A 13 7.05 -3.00 2.22
C ARG A 13 5.54 -2.92 2.37
N GLN A 14 4.86 -4.06 2.50
CA GLN A 14 3.41 -4.12 2.59
C GLN A 14 2.93 -3.94 4.03
N THR A 15 1.75 -3.37 4.19
CA THR A 15 1.07 -3.14 5.46
C THR A 15 -0.42 -3.27 5.21
N ASN A 16 -1.12 -3.96 6.13
CA ASN A 16 -2.56 -4.13 6.03
C ASN A 16 -3.27 -2.93 6.66
N VAL A 17 -4.23 -2.35 5.94
CA VAL A 17 -4.96 -1.16 6.33
C VAL A 17 -6.45 -1.47 6.25
N LYS A 18 -7.12 -1.41 7.39
CA LYS A 18 -8.56 -1.63 7.46
C LYS A 18 -9.29 -0.35 7.06
N VAL A 19 -10.03 -0.37 5.96
CA VAL A 19 -10.68 0.83 5.39
C VAL A 19 -12.18 0.89 5.63
N SER A 20 -12.87 -0.25 5.71
CA SER A 20 -14.29 -0.30 6.07
C SER A 20 -14.70 -1.71 6.45
N GLY A 21 -15.52 -1.89 7.49
CA GLY A 21 -16.17 -3.16 7.80
C GLY A 21 -15.24 -4.39 7.73
N SER A 22 -15.42 -5.20 6.68
CA SER A 22 -14.62 -6.39 6.35
C SER A 22 -13.44 -6.11 5.41
N ILE A 23 -13.41 -4.97 4.71
CA ILE A 23 -12.41 -4.62 3.70
C ILE A 23 -11.10 -4.20 4.37
N THR A 24 -10.05 -4.93 4.02
CA THR A 24 -8.66 -4.60 4.36
C THR A 24 -7.86 -4.48 3.08
N LEU A 25 -7.18 -3.35 2.88
CA LEU A 25 -6.26 -3.14 1.77
C LEU A 25 -4.84 -3.51 2.18
N VAL A 26 -4.06 -4.04 1.24
CA VAL A 26 -2.64 -4.30 1.39
C VAL A 26 -1.88 -3.15 0.75
N CYS A 27 -1.58 -2.13 1.55
CA CYS A 27 -0.85 -0.95 1.10
C CYS A 27 0.65 -1.21 1.12
N ARG A 28 1.36 -0.74 0.10
CA ARG A 28 2.81 -0.79 -0.01
C ARG A 28 3.37 0.61 0.19
N ARG A 29 4.29 0.77 1.14
CA ARG A 29 4.98 2.06 1.26
C ARG A 29 5.79 2.38 -0.01
N PRO A 30 5.86 3.65 -0.42
CA PRO A 30 6.78 4.09 -1.46
C PRO A 30 8.25 3.81 -1.10
N THR A 31 9.06 3.64 -2.13
CA THR A 31 10.53 3.68 -2.07
C THR A 31 11.02 5.12 -2.13
N ASP A 32 12.29 5.36 -1.80
CA ASP A 32 12.90 6.69 -1.95
C ASP A 32 12.89 7.16 -3.43
N LEU A 33 12.98 6.24 -4.40
CA LEU A 33 12.86 6.57 -5.83
C LEU A 33 11.44 7.01 -6.19
N GLU A 34 10.42 6.22 -5.83
CA GLU A 34 9.01 6.58 -6.08
C GLU A 34 8.64 7.91 -5.38
N MET A 35 9.20 8.17 -4.19
CA MET A 35 9.00 9.45 -3.50
C MET A 35 9.67 10.64 -4.21
N LEU A 36 10.80 10.42 -4.88
CA LEU A 36 11.42 11.45 -5.71
C LEU A 36 10.48 11.84 -6.86
N ASP A 37 9.86 10.85 -7.51
CA ASP A 37 8.93 11.05 -8.61
C ASP A 37 7.66 11.77 -8.15
N ILE A 38 7.06 11.33 -7.04
CA ILE A 38 5.88 11.98 -6.43
C ILE A 38 6.14 13.45 -6.11
N ARG A 39 7.31 13.78 -5.56
CA ARG A 39 7.68 15.16 -5.22
C ARG A 39 7.93 16.02 -6.46
N SER A 40 8.46 15.42 -7.52
CA SER A 40 8.77 16.11 -8.78
C SER A 40 7.52 16.35 -9.63
N ASN A 41 6.45 15.57 -9.40
CA ASN A 41 5.18 15.71 -10.11
C ASN A 41 4.00 15.72 -9.12
N PRO A 42 3.67 16.89 -8.52
CA PRO A 42 2.66 17.00 -7.46
C PRO A 42 1.20 16.79 -7.92
N LYS A 43 0.97 16.35 -9.16
CA LYS A 43 -0.35 16.38 -9.81
C LYS A 43 -1.19 15.10 -9.75
N THR A 44 -0.97 14.16 -8.83
CA THR A 44 -1.90 13.01 -8.77
C THR A 44 -1.96 12.35 -7.39
N PRO A 45 -2.82 12.86 -6.48
CA PRO A 45 -3.35 12.03 -5.38
C PRO A 45 -3.84 10.66 -5.89
N GLY A 46 -4.46 10.62 -7.09
CA GLY A 46 -4.85 9.38 -7.77
C GLY A 46 -3.72 8.39 -8.03
N TYR A 47 -2.48 8.86 -8.25
CA TYR A 47 -1.32 7.97 -8.39
C TYR A 47 -1.00 7.30 -7.06
N MET A 48 -1.10 8.02 -5.95
CA MET A 48 -0.87 7.45 -4.62
C MET A 48 -1.96 6.43 -4.24
N ILE A 49 -3.19 6.67 -4.71
CA ILE A 49 -4.33 5.79 -4.47
C ILE A 49 -4.20 4.50 -5.28
N THR A 50 -3.79 4.57 -6.56
CA THR A 50 -3.79 3.41 -7.47
C THR A 50 -2.52 2.56 -7.43
N GLN A 51 -1.33 3.16 -7.22
CA GLN A 51 -0.04 2.48 -7.47
C GLN A 51 0.57 1.79 -6.23
N PHE A 52 -0.01 2.02 -5.06
CA PHE A 52 0.52 1.53 -3.79
C PHE A 52 -0.40 0.52 -3.11
N ILE A 53 -1.40 -0.01 -3.82
CA ILE A 53 -2.22 -1.12 -3.34
C ILE A 53 -1.81 -2.40 -4.07
N ASP A 54 -1.29 -3.35 -3.30
CA ASP A 54 -0.83 -4.66 -3.81
C ASP A 54 -1.85 -5.78 -3.55
N GLY A 55 -2.98 -5.48 -2.90
CA GLY A 55 -3.92 -6.48 -2.45
C GLY A 55 -5.14 -5.92 -1.71
N TRP A 56 -6.17 -6.76 -1.57
CA TRP A 56 -7.27 -6.56 -0.63
C TRP A 56 -7.70 -7.88 0.01
N GLN A 57 -8.52 -7.81 1.06
CA GLN A 57 -9.15 -8.94 1.75
C GLN A 57 -10.57 -8.56 2.15
N GLY A 58 -11.49 -9.53 2.13
CA GLY A 58 -12.88 -9.34 2.55
C GLY A 58 -13.73 -8.50 1.60
N VAL A 59 -13.26 -8.32 0.35
CA VAL A 59 -14.02 -7.70 -0.74
C VAL A 59 -14.86 -8.77 -1.42
N THR A 60 -16.12 -8.46 -1.66
CA THR A 60 -17.09 -9.33 -2.34
C THR A 60 -17.72 -8.57 -3.50
N GLU A 61 -18.41 -9.26 -4.41
CA GLU A 61 -19.08 -8.58 -5.54
C GLU A 61 -20.10 -7.54 -5.07
N LEU A 62 -20.78 -7.77 -3.93
CA LEU A 62 -21.67 -6.79 -3.30
C LEU A 62 -20.99 -5.47 -2.93
N HIS A 63 -19.67 -5.46 -2.73
CA HIS A 63 -18.90 -4.24 -2.49
C HIS A 63 -18.52 -3.52 -3.79
N LEU A 64 -18.52 -4.23 -4.93
CA LEU A 64 -18.07 -3.72 -6.21
C LEU A 64 -19.21 -3.16 -7.06
N PHE A 65 -20.38 -3.80 -7.04
CA PHE A 65 -21.55 -3.36 -7.80
C PHE A 65 -22.86 -3.84 -7.19
N SER A 66 -23.94 -3.12 -7.47
CA SER A 66 -25.28 -3.50 -7.03
C SER A 66 -25.73 -4.80 -7.71
N GLY A 67 -26.16 -5.79 -6.93
CA GLY A 67 -26.66 -7.07 -7.44
C GLY A 67 -25.61 -8.19 -7.54
N GLY A 68 -24.40 -7.97 -7.04
CA GLY A 68 -23.38 -9.02 -6.90
C GLY A 68 -23.71 -10.06 -5.83
N THR A 69 -22.85 -11.07 -5.70
CA THR A 69 -22.93 -12.10 -4.65
C THR A 69 -22.10 -11.77 -3.41
N ALA A 70 -22.30 -12.56 -2.35
CA ALA A 70 -21.48 -12.52 -1.14
C ALA A 70 -20.15 -13.27 -1.28
N ASP A 71 -19.79 -13.72 -2.48
CA ASP A 71 -18.55 -14.45 -2.73
C ASP A 71 -17.36 -13.49 -2.71
N GLU A 72 -16.24 -13.94 -2.15
CA GLU A 72 -15.02 -13.14 -2.09
C GLU A 72 -14.41 -12.99 -3.49
N VAL A 73 -14.02 -11.76 -3.83
CA VAL A 73 -13.37 -11.43 -5.09
C VAL A 73 -11.86 -11.36 -4.85
N PRO A 74 -11.05 -12.22 -5.51
CA PRO A 74 -9.60 -12.13 -5.47
C PRO A 74 -9.13 -10.75 -5.90
N PHE A 75 -8.03 -10.27 -5.32
CA PHE A 75 -7.47 -8.99 -5.74
C PHE A 75 -6.99 -9.05 -7.19
N ASP A 76 -7.44 -8.07 -7.95
CA ASP A 76 -6.98 -7.77 -9.29
C ASP A 76 -6.81 -6.25 -9.40
N HIS A 77 -5.74 -5.82 -10.05
CA HIS A 77 -5.38 -4.40 -10.09
C HIS A 77 -6.34 -3.60 -10.99
N GLU A 78 -6.83 -4.19 -12.09
CA GLU A 78 -7.80 -3.53 -12.97
C GLU A 78 -9.16 -3.38 -12.26
N ILE A 79 -9.59 -4.41 -11.52
CA ILE A 79 -10.83 -4.33 -10.72
C ILE A 79 -10.70 -3.26 -9.63
N TYR A 80 -9.54 -3.20 -8.96
CA TYR A 80 -9.30 -2.21 -7.92
C TYR A 80 -9.35 -0.77 -8.47
N ASP A 81 -8.70 -0.51 -9.61
CA ASP A 81 -8.62 0.81 -10.22
C ASP A 81 -10.02 1.32 -10.64
N GLU A 82 -10.85 0.46 -11.24
CA GLU A 82 -12.24 0.80 -11.58
C GLU A 82 -13.09 1.07 -10.33
N TRP A 83 -12.97 0.22 -9.31
CA TRP A 83 -13.73 0.38 -8.07
C TRP A 83 -13.35 1.65 -7.32
N ILE A 84 -12.05 1.88 -7.09
CA ILE A 84 -11.60 2.99 -6.24
C ILE A 84 -11.85 4.36 -6.88
N ALA A 85 -11.96 4.43 -8.20
CA ALA A 85 -12.27 5.67 -8.92
C ALA A 85 -13.63 6.27 -8.51
N ASP A 86 -14.59 5.44 -8.13
CA ASP A 86 -15.94 5.86 -7.73
C ASP A 86 -16.18 5.85 -6.20
N HIS A 87 -15.15 5.53 -5.40
CA HIS A 87 -15.26 5.43 -3.93
C HIS A 87 -14.34 6.43 -3.19
N PRO A 88 -14.66 7.75 -3.26
CA PRO A 88 -13.84 8.80 -2.65
C PRO A 88 -13.72 8.72 -1.13
N GLU A 89 -14.65 8.03 -0.46
CA GLU A 89 -14.61 7.81 0.99
C GLU A 89 -13.38 7.03 1.47
N PHE A 90 -12.70 6.29 0.58
CA PHE A 90 -11.50 5.54 0.93
C PHE A 90 -10.19 6.28 0.62
N TRP A 91 -10.25 7.35 -0.18
CA TRP A 91 -9.04 7.99 -0.72
C TRP A 91 -8.12 8.54 0.38
N ASP A 92 -8.67 9.26 1.36
CA ASP A 92 -7.88 9.85 2.43
C ASP A 92 -7.18 8.78 3.28
N ALA A 93 -7.88 7.70 3.63
CA ALA A 93 -7.32 6.60 4.40
C ALA A 93 -6.18 5.89 3.64
N ILE A 94 -6.30 5.76 2.32
CA ILE A 94 -5.26 5.17 1.48
C ILE A 94 -4.04 6.09 1.42
N VAL A 95 -4.24 7.37 1.14
CA VAL A 95 -3.14 8.36 1.07
C VAL A 95 -2.41 8.44 2.41
N GLU A 96 -3.14 8.50 3.52
CA GLU A 96 -2.59 8.50 4.87
C GLU A 96 -1.73 7.26 5.11
N ALA A 97 -2.23 6.07 4.81
CA ALA A 97 -1.49 4.83 4.98
C ALA A 97 -0.19 4.77 4.16
N VAL A 98 -0.23 5.25 2.90
CA VAL A 98 0.93 5.29 2.01
C VAL A 98 1.99 6.25 2.55
N VAL A 99 1.57 7.45 2.98
CA VAL A 99 2.46 8.48 3.55
C VAL A 99 3.06 8.03 4.88
N ASP A 100 2.24 7.50 5.79
CA ASP A 100 2.66 7.10 7.12
C ASP A 100 3.54 5.85 7.09
N GLY A 101 3.26 4.92 6.18
CA GLY A 101 4.15 3.78 5.91
C GLY A 101 5.55 4.23 5.47
N TYR A 102 5.66 5.31 4.68
CA TYR A 102 6.95 5.89 4.32
C TYR A 102 7.62 6.59 5.52
N LYS A 103 6.89 7.41 6.28
CA LYS A 103 7.42 8.09 7.47
C LYS A 103 7.95 7.11 8.51
N ALA A 104 7.18 6.07 8.83
CA ALA A 104 7.57 5.02 9.77
C ALA A 104 8.86 4.32 9.33
N HIS A 105 9.02 4.08 8.03
CA HIS A 105 10.25 3.52 7.49
C HIS A 105 11.45 4.44 7.69
N LYS A 106 11.32 5.74 7.41
CA LYS A 106 12.43 6.70 7.62
C LYS A 106 12.81 6.79 9.10
N ALA A 107 11.83 6.84 9.99
CA ALA A 107 12.07 6.85 11.43
C ALA A 107 12.84 5.61 11.90
N SER A 108 12.45 4.42 11.43
CA SER A 108 13.14 3.16 11.75
C SER A 108 14.59 3.12 11.26
N LEU A 109 14.88 3.69 10.08
CA LEU A 109 16.25 3.80 9.56
C LEU A 109 17.11 4.76 10.41
N GLU A 110 16.54 5.91 10.80
CA GLU A 110 17.24 6.88 11.65
C GLU A 110 17.54 6.32 13.04
N GLU A 111 16.61 5.57 13.64
CA GLU A 111 16.81 4.89 14.92
C GLU A 111 17.91 3.82 14.81
N SER A 112 17.89 3.02 13.74
CA SER A 112 18.92 2.01 13.49
C SER A 112 20.32 2.64 13.32
N ALA A 113 20.40 3.81 12.67
CA ALA A 113 21.65 4.56 12.51
C ALA A 113 22.17 5.11 13.86
N LYS A 114 21.28 5.60 14.74
CA LYS A 114 21.64 6.09 16.08
C LYS A 114 22.08 4.98 17.02
N ASN A 115 21.54 3.76 16.86
CA ASN A 115 21.82 2.61 17.72
C ASN A 115 22.96 1.71 17.20
N SER A 116 23.62 2.07 16.09
CA SER A 116 24.76 1.34 15.56
C SER A 116 26.07 1.75 16.27
N PRO A 117 26.81 0.83 16.93
CA PRO A 117 28.06 1.18 17.60
C PRO A 117 29.15 1.60 16.59
N PRO A 118 30.02 2.57 16.94
CA PRO A 118 31.11 2.98 16.08
C PRO A 118 32.17 1.87 16.01
N GLY A 119 32.25 1.18 14.88
CA GLY A 119 33.36 0.29 14.55
C GLY A 119 33.05 -1.20 14.71
N SER A 120 32.45 -1.79 13.69
CA SER A 120 32.81 -3.17 13.31
C SER A 120 33.35 -3.10 11.89
N LYS A 121 34.63 -2.75 11.77
CA LYS A 121 35.41 -3.07 10.58
C LYS A 121 35.80 -4.53 10.72
N VAL A 122 35.35 -5.37 9.79
CA VAL A 122 36.01 -6.65 9.48
C VAL A 122 36.91 -6.40 8.27
#